data_AF-A0A3D9L9I8-F1
#
_entry.id   AF-A0A3D9L9I8-F1
#
_cell.length_a   1.000
_cell.length_b   1.000
_cell.length_c   1.000
_cell.angle_alpha   90.00
_cell.angle_beta   90.00
_cell.angle_gamma   90.00
#
_symmetry.space_group_name_H-M   'P 1'
#
loop_
_entity.id
_entity.type
_entity.pdbx_description
1 polymer ?
#
loop_
_entity_poly.entity_id
_entity_poly.type
_entity_poly.pdbx_seq_one_letter_code
_entity_poly.pdbx_strand_id
1 'polypeptide(L)'
;MTSPQPETDPAAGSADSSVPSPAPGPVPKPRLTQKQAKRAGQSARAMVISVLATLAIALLVVFMNPSSTEETYERTVDVTATAEQASATAGFSAVAPRVPADWNATFARWNGAGVDQVEFWEAGYVTAGDDFAGFKQTVQANPTWLSQQMDNAPLTGTRSVDGTTWDLYEPADGDRHMVTELDGTTILITGSGDLAAMDTLAAAIQDSIHDSAEDN
;
A
#
# COMPACT_ATOMS: atom_id res chain seq x y z
N MET A 1 17.05 97.48 -25.10
CA MET A 1 16.32 98.76 -25.18
C MET A 1 15.12 98.66 -24.26
N THR A 2 15.06 99.60 -23.31
CA THR A 2 13.89 100.14 -22.61
C THR A 2 13.08 99.24 -21.65
N SER A 3 13.29 99.50 -20.35
CA SER A 3 12.29 99.60 -19.27
C SER A 3 11.04 100.42 -19.72
N PRO A 4 9.89 100.49 -18.99
CA PRO A 4 9.73 100.34 -17.53
C PRO A 4 8.41 99.71 -17.02
N GLN A 5 8.33 99.55 -15.70
CA GLN A 5 7.11 99.35 -14.91
C GLN A 5 6.43 100.72 -14.64
N PRO A 6 5.10 100.80 -14.56
CA PRO A 6 4.42 101.42 -13.39
C PRO A 6 3.26 100.53 -12.87
N GLU A 7 2.96 100.47 -11.55
CA GLU A 7 2.07 101.38 -10.80
C GLU A 7 0.64 101.44 -11.39
N THR A 8 -0.50 101.39 -10.69
CA THR A 8 -0.90 101.37 -9.28
C THR A 8 -2.42 101.07 -9.24
N ASP A 9 -2.87 100.51 -8.12
CA ASP A 9 -4.18 100.55 -7.41
C ASP A 9 -5.20 101.68 -7.76
N PRO A 10 -6.51 101.68 -7.33
CA PRO A 10 -7.09 100.94 -6.19
C PRO A 10 -8.57 100.47 -6.26
N ALA A 11 -8.94 99.74 -5.20
CA ALA A 11 -10.18 99.83 -4.39
C ALA A 11 -11.56 99.46 -4.97
N ALA A 12 -12.08 98.32 -4.49
CA ALA A 12 -13.27 98.19 -3.63
C ALA A 12 -13.47 96.67 -3.40
N GLY A 13 -13.71 96.09 -2.23
CA GLY A 13 -14.06 96.56 -0.91
C GLY A 13 -14.58 95.31 -0.17
N SER A 14 -13.94 94.99 0.96
CA SER A 14 -14.47 94.23 2.11
C SER A 14 -15.08 92.83 1.91
N ALA A 15 -14.40 91.79 2.41
CA ALA A 15 -14.79 91.16 3.68
C ALA A 15 -13.89 89.95 4.03
N ASP A 16 -13.16 90.14 5.13
CA ASP A 16 -12.84 89.21 6.22
C ASP A 16 -12.03 87.92 5.99
N SER A 17 -11.17 87.67 6.97
CA SER A 17 -10.07 86.70 6.97
C SER A 17 -10.43 85.45 7.76
N SER A 18 -10.02 84.27 7.27
CA SER A 18 -9.53 83.17 8.13
C SER A 18 -8.98 82.02 7.27
N VAL A 19 -7.72 81.64 7.51
CA VAL A 19 -7.05 80.45 6.95
C VAL A 19 -6.81 79.45 8.08
N PRO A 20 -6.97 78.13 7.84
CA PRO A 20 -5.81 77.25 8.00
C PRO A 20 -5.73 76.11 6.96
N SER A 21 -4.51 75.71 6.59
CA SER A 21 -4.13 74.42 5.96
C SER A 21 -3.86 73.38 7.10
N PRO A 22 -3.74 72.02 6.93
CA PRO A 22 -3.52 71.21 5.70
C PRO A 22 -4.15 69.76 5.64
N ALA A 23 -3.79 69.02 4.57
CA ALA A 23 -3.59 67.54 4.44
C ALA A 23 -4.66 66.67 3.73
N PRO A 24 -4.30 65.44 3.28
CA PRO A 24 -3.66 65.09 2.02
C PRO A 24 -4.66 64.53 0.99
N GLY A 25 -4.39 64.76 -0.30
CA GLY A 25 -5.25 64.29 -1.40
C GLY A 25 -5.30 62.75 -1.52
N PRO A 26 -6.42 62.18 -1.99
CA PRO A 26 -6.58 60.74 -2.09
C PRO A 26 -5.69 60.14 -3.18
N VAL A 27 -4.91 59.11 -2.82
CA VAL A 27 -4.16 58.28 -3.77
C VAL A 27 -5.13 57.50 -4.68
N PRO A 28 -4.98 57.55 -6.01
CA PRO A 28 -5.86 56.82 -6.92
C PRO A 28 -5.64 55.31 -6.77
N LYS A 29 -6.73 54.58 -6.50
CA LYS A 29 -6.75 53.12 -6.33
C LYS A 29 -6.31 52.44 -7.65
N PRO A 30 -5.33 51.53 -7.64
CA PRO A 30 -4.90 50.83 -8.86
C PRO A 30 -6.05 49.97 -9.40
N ARG A 31 -6.57 50.33 -10.58
CA ARG A 31 -7.58 49.54 -11.30
C ARG A 31 -6.86 48.61 -12.27
N LEU A 32 -7.01 47.30 -12.09
CA LEU A 32 -6.55 46.29 -13.04
C LEU A 32 -7.13 46.59 -14.42
N THR A 33 -6.27 46.84 -15.41
CA THR A 33 -6.71 47.14 -16.78
C THR A 33 -7.39 45.91 -17.38
N GLN A 34 -8.42 46.08 -18.23
CA GLN A 34 -9.19 44.97 -18.84
C GLN A 34 -8.32 43.85 -19.46
N LYS A 35 -7.11 44.16 -19.95
CA LYS A 35 -6.14 43.18 -20.48
C LYS A 35 -5.57 42.24 -19.41
N GLN A 36 -5.42 42.69 -18.15
CA GLN A 36 -4.98 41.87 -17.02
C GLN A 36 -6.10 40.96 -16.49
N ALA A 37 -7.33 41.46 -16.45
CA ALA A 37 -8.51 40.65 -16.09
C ALA A 37 -8.76 39.51 -17.09
N LYS A 38 -8.58 39.77 -18.39
CA LYS A 38 -8.70 38.74 -19.45
C LYS A 38 -7.62 37.65 -19.35
N ARG A 39 -6.38 38.02 -19.00
CA ARG A 39 -5.28 37.06 -18.78
C ARG A 39 -5.49 36.21 -17.53
N ALA A 40 -6.02 36.79 -16.44
CA ALA A 40 -6.37 36.06 -15.22
C ALA A 40 -7.54 35.07 -15.45
N GLY A 41 -8.56 35.44 -16.24
CA GLY A 41 -9.63 34.53 -16.64
C GLY A 41 -9.15 33.39 -17.55
N GLN A 42 -8.14 33.65 -18.38
CA GLN A 42 -7.54 32.65 -19.25
C GLN A 42 -6.65 31.67 -18.48
N SER A 43 -5.91 32.13 -17.46
CA SER A 43 -5.16 31.25 -16.55
C SER A 43 -6.09 30.46 -15.63
N ALA A 44 -7.18 31.05 -15.13
CA ALA A 44 -8.17 30.35 -14.33
C ALA A 44 -8.90 29.27 -15.14
N ARG A 45 -9.27 29.57 -16.40
CA ARG A 45 -9.88 28.58 -17.30
C ARG A 45 -8.92 27.45 -17.65
N ALA A 46 -7.65 27.75 -17.88
CA ALA A 46 -6.61 26.75 -18.10
C ALA A 46 -6.40 25.87 -16.85
N MET A 47 -6.44 26.47 -15.64
CA MET A 47 -6.34 25.75 -14.37
C MET A 47 -7.52 24.81 -14.15
N VAL A 48 -8.75 25.25 -14.44
CA VAL A 48 -9.94 24.39 -14.34
C VAL A 48 -9.87 23.24 -15.34
N ILE A 49 -9.45 23.50 -16.58
CA ILE A 49 -9.26 22.46 -17.60
C ILE A 49 -8.18 21.47 -17.17
N SER A 50 -7.05 21.93 -16.61
CA SER A 50 -6.01 21.02 -16.14
C SER A 50 -6.46 20.19 -14.95
N VAL A 51 -7.20 20.77 -13.99
CA VAL A 51 -7.75 20.03 -12.85
C VAL A 51 -8.74 18.95 -13.33
N LEU A 52 -9.62 19.28 -14.27
CA LEU A 52 -10.55 18.32 -14.86
C LEU A 52 -9.83 17.23 -15.67
N ALA A 53 -8.79 17.59 -16.42
CA ALA A 53 -7.98 16.62 -17.16
C ALA A 53 -7.25 15.67 -16.22
N THR A 54 -6.65 16.18 -15.14
CA THR A 54 -6.01 15.35 -14.12
C THR A 54 -7.02 14.45 -13.40
N LEU A 55 -8.21 14.95 -13.05
CA LEU A 55 -9.29 14.14 -12.48
C LEU A 55 -9.76 13.05 -13.45
N ALA A 56 -9.88 13.36 -14.74
CA ALA A 56 -10.27 12.37 -15.75
C ALA A 56 -9.22 11.26 -15.89
N ILE A 57 -7.93 11.59 -15.86
CA ILE A 57 -6.85 10.59 -15.88
C ILE A 57 -6.85 9.77 -14.58
N ALA A 58 -7.02 10.41 -13.42
CA ALA A 58 -7.10 9.71 -12.15
C ALA A 58 -8.30 8.75 -12.13
N LEU A 59 -9.47 9.19 -12.62
CA LEU A 59 -10.65 8.33 -12.76
C LEU A 59 -10.38 7.18 -13.73
N LEU A 60 -9.70 7.41 -14.86
CA LEU A 60 -9.32 6.34 -15.78
C LEU A 60 -8.43 5.29 -15.09
N VAL A 61 -7.43 5.73 -14.31
CA VAL A 61 -6.56 4.82 -13.53
C VAL A 61 -7.36 4.07 -12.46
N VAL A 62 -8.29 4.73 -11.78
CA VAL A 62 -9.19 4.10 -10.80
C VAL A 62 -10.14 3.10 -11.46
N PHE A 63 -10.69 3.41 -12.64
CA PHE A 63 -11.54 2.47 -13.38
C PHE A 63 -10.74 1.31 -13.97
N MET A 64 -9.49 1.54 -14.34
CA MET A 64 -8.60 0.50 -14.88
C MET A 64 -8.02 -0.40 -13.79
N ASN A 65 -8.01 0.07 -12.53
CA ASN A 65 -7.72 -0.71 -11.35
C ASN A 65 -9.00 -0.92 -10.53
N PRO A 66 -9.90 -1.85 -10.93
CA PRO A 66 -11.09 -2.14 -10.14
C PRO A 66 -10.65 -2.60 -8.75
N SER A 67 -10.74 -1.70 -7.77
CA SER A 67 -10.64 -2.06 -6.36
C SER A 67 -11.73 -3.10 -6.12
N SER A 68 -11.30 -4.34 -5.85
CA SER A 68 -12.15 -5.47 -5.50
C SER A 68 -13.11 -5.01 -4.41
N THR A 69 -14.33 -4.69 -4.83
CA THR A 69 -15.41 -4.26 -3.96
C THR A 69 -15.79 -5.49 -3.14
N GLU A 70 -15.95 -5.30 -1.85
CA GLU A 70 -16.11 -6.34 -0.82
C GLU A 70 -17.32 -7.28 -1.03
N GLU A 71 -18.10 -7.14 -2.09
CA GLU A 71 -19.15 -8.09 -2.51
C GLU A 71 -18.72 -9.08 -3.60
N THR A 72 -17.47 -9.03 -4.07
CA THR A 72 -16.84 -10.05 -4.94
C THR A 72 -15.80 -10.89 -4.18
N TYR A 73 -15.67 -10.69 -2.86
CA TYR A 73 -14.78 -11.46 -1.97
C TYR A 73 -15.37 -12.84 -1.59
N GLU A 74 -15.94 -13.52 -2.57
CA GLU A 74 -16.06 -14.98 -2.61
C GLU A 74 -15.33 -15.48 -3.86
N ARG A 75 -14.19 -14.86 -4.22
CA ARG A 75 -13.18 -15.64 -4.94
C ARG A 75 -12.57 -16.56 -3.90
N THR A 76 -13.28 -17.64 -3.56
CA THR A 76 -12.72 -18.76 -2.83
C THR A 76 -11.44 -19.11 -3.55
N VAL A 77 -10.30 -18.78 -2.93
CA VAL A 77 -9.00 -19.09 -3.51
C VAL A 77 -8.92 -20.60 -3.51
N ASP A 78 -9.02 -21.18 -4.70
CA ASP A 78 -8.88 -22.63 -4.85
C ASP A 78 -7.40 -22.97 -4.73
N VAL A 79 -6.99 -23.26 -3.50
CA VAL A 79 -5.61 -23.62 -3.17
C VAL A 79 -5.22 -24.91 -3.89
N THR A 80 -6.15 -25.85 -4.08
CA THR A 80 -5.89 -27.12 -4.75
C THR A 80 -5.57 -26.89 -6.22
N ALA A 81 -6.45 -26.20 -6.94
CA ALA A 81 -6.23 -25.91 -8.36
C ALA A 81 -4.97 -25.05 -8.58
N THR A 82 -4.68 -24.13 -7.66
CA THR A 82 -3.48 -23.29 -7.76
C THR A 82 -2.20 -24.08 -7.43
N ALA A 83 -2.26 -25.00 -6.47
CA ALA A 83 -1.15 -25.90 -6.14
C ALA A 83 -0.82 -26.82 -7.31
N GLU A 84 -1.81 -27.37 -8.03
CA GLU A 84 -1.57 -28.15 -9.24
C GLU A 84 -0.81 -27.34 -10.31
N GLN A 85 -1.20 -26.08 -10.52
CA GLN A 85 -0.52 -25.18 -11.44
C GLN A 85 0.91 -24.84 -10.97
N ALA A 86 1.09 -24.61 -9.67
CA ALA A 86 2.39 -24.35 -9.08
C ALA A 86 3.30 -25.56 -9.23
N SER A 87 2.81 -26.77 -8.97
CA SER A 87 3.55 -28.04 -9.08
C SER A 87 4.13 -28.23 -10.48
N ALA A 88 3.37 -27.91 -11.52
CA ALA A 88 3.82 -27.98 -12.91
C ALA A 88 5.02 -27.07 -13.22
N THR A 89 5.20 -25.99 -12.45
CA THR A 89 6.32 -25.04 -12.60
C THR A 89 7.46 -25.34 -11.63
N ALA A 90 7.12 -25.75 -10.41
CA ALA A 90 8.02 -25.87 -9.27
C ALA A 90 8.98 -27.06 -9.35
N GLY A 91 8.59 -28.11 -10.09
CA GLY A 91 9.36 -29.36 -10.13
C GLY A 91 9.26 -30.18 -8.83
N PHE A 92 8.33 -29.83 -7.94
CA PHE A 92 7.94 -30.58 -6.74
C PHE A 92 6.42 -30.51 -6.57
N SER A 93 5.84 -31.41 -5.76
CA SER A 93 4.41 -31.39 -5.45
C SER A 93 4.11 -30.26 -4.45
N ALA A 94 3.42 -29.23 -4.92
CA ALA A 94 2.98 -28.12 -4.08
C ALA A 94 1.86 -28.59 -3.15
N VAL A 95 2.04 -28.37 -1.85
CA VAL A 95 1.08 -28.83 -0.84
C VAL A 95 -0.20 -28.02 -0.92
N ALA A 96 -1.35 -28.71 -0.86
CA ALA A 96 -2.69 -28.14 -0.76
C ALA A 96 -3.38 -28.68 0.51
N PRO A 97 -3.10 -28.09 1.69
CA PRO A 97 -3.59 -28.63 2.94
C PRO A 97 -5.11 -28.47 3.05
N ARG A 98 -5.79 -29.52 3.52
CA ARG A 98 -7.22 -29.46 3.86
C ARG A 98 -7.39 -28.84 5.24
N VAL A 99 -7.56 -27.52 5.26
CA VAL A 99 -7.80 -26.75 6.49
C VAL A 99 -9.25 -26.93 7.00
N PRO A 100 -9.52 -26.63 8.28
CA PRO A 100 -10.88 -26.61 8.82
C PRO A 100 -11.86 -25.76 7.99
N ALA A 101 -13.14 -26.14 7.96
CA ALA A 101 -14.15 -25.52 7.11
C ALA A 101 -14.48 -24.06 7.47
N ASP A 102 -14.09 -23.63 8.67
CA ASP A 102 -14.23 -22.26 9.17
C ASP A 102 -13.03 -21.36 8.81
N TRP A 103 -12.02 -21.90 8.11
CA TRP A 103 -10.88 -21.15 7.63
C TRP A 103 -11.08 -20.69 6.19
N ASN A 104 -10.64 -19.46 5.90
CA ASN A 104 -10.76 -18.88 4.57
C ASN A 104 -9.38 -18.65 3.98
N ALA A 105 -9.14 -19.19 2.78
CA ALA A 105 -7.91 -18.93 2.03
C ALA A 105 -7.90 -17.47 1.53
N THR A 106 -6.87 -16.71 1.90
CA THR A 106 -6.70 -15.31 1.52
C THR A 106 -5.86 -15.18 0.25
N PHE A 107 -4.87 -16.04 0.08
CA PHE A 107 -4.03 -16.10 -1.10
C PHE A 107 -3.44 -17.50 -1.28
N ALA A 108 -3.13 -17.82 -2.53
CA ALA A 108 -2.35 -18.98 -2.93
C ALA A 108 -1.63 -18.60 -4.22
N ARG A 109 -0.30 -18.72 -4.26
CA ARG A 109 0.49 -18.28 -5.42
C ARG A 109 1.88 -18.90 -5.45
N TRP A 110 2.37 -19.05 -6.67
CA TRP A 110 3.78 -19.33 -6.95
C TRP A 110 4.58 -18.03 -6.95
N ASN A 111 5.72 -18.03 -6.28
CA ASN A 111 6.69 -16.95 -6.29
C ASN A 111 7.95 -17.43 -7.00
N GLY A 112 8.30 -16.79 -8.12
CA GLY A 112 9.54 -17.05 -8.83
C GLY A 112 10.76 -16.49 -8.12
N ALA A 113 11.94 -16.79 -8.66
CA ALA A 113 13.22 -16.48 -8.03
C ALA A 113 13.40 -14.97 -7.86
N GLY A 114 13.46 -14.53 -6.60
CA GLY A 114 13.77 -13.15 -6.23
C GLY A 114 15.27 -12.85 -6.26
N VAL A 115 15.66 -11.80 -5.53
CA VAL A 115 17.08 -11.41 -5.33
C VAL A 115 17.85 -12.49 -4.57
N ASP A 116 17.15 -13.22 -3.73
CA ASP A 116 17.59 -14.39 -2.95
C ASP A 116 17.71 -15.67 -3.78
N GLN A 117 17.24 -15.67 -5.03
CA GLN A 117 17.27 -16.81 -5.95
C GLN A 117 16.52 -18.04 -5.40
N VAL A 118 15.48 -17.82 -4.57
CA VAL A 118 14.63 -18.90 -4.04
C VAL A 118 13.25 -18.78 -4.63
N GLU A 119 12.83 -19.84 -5.32
CA GLU A 119 11.45 -19.99 -5.78
C GLU A 119 10.63 -20.71 -4.72
N PHE A 120 9.40 -20.27 -4.47
CA PHE A 120 8.58 -20.88 -3.43
C PHE A 120 7.09 -20.81 -3.73
N TRP A 121 6.39 -21.86 -3.32
CA TRP A 121 4.94 -21.91 -3.24
C TRP A 121 4.48 -21.31 -1.92
N GLU A 122 3.41 -20.51 -1.91
CA GLU A 122 2.82 -20.04 -0.66
C GLU A 122 1.29 -20.00 -0.70
N ALA A 123 0.69 -20.25 0.46
CA ALA A 123 -0.73 -20.02 0.68
C ALA A 123 -0.96 -19.51 2.10
N GLY A 124 -2.00 -18.69 2.26
CA GLY A 124 -2.36 -18.04 3.51
C GLY A 124 -3.84 -18.20 3.82
N TYR A 125 -4.16 -18.37 5.10
CA TYR A 125 -5.50 -18.58 5.61
C TYR A 125 -5.79 -17.63 6.77
N VAL A 126 -7.07 -17.29 6.92
CA VAL A 126 -7.61 -16.60 8.09
C VAL A 126 -8.52 -17.57 8.82
N THR A 127 -8.30 -17.72 10.12
CA THR A 127 -9.09 -18.57 11.01
C THR A 127 -10.40 -17.90 11.41
N ALA A 128 -11.32 -18.64 12.03
CA ALA A 128 -12.56 -18.06 12.58
C ALA A 128 -12.33 -17.00 13.68
N GLY A 129 -11.15 -16.97 14.29
CA GLY A 129 -10.76 -15.97 15.29
C GLY A 129 -10.13 -14.71 14.71
N ASP A 130 -10.18 -14.51 13.38
CA ASP A 130 -9.49 -13.44 12.64
C ASP A 130 -7.95 -13.51 12.72
N ASP A 131 -7.40 -14.63 13.21
CA ASP A 131 -5.96 -14.88 13.20
C ASP A 131 -5.49 -15.35 11.82
N PHE A 132 -4.27 -14.98 11.44
CA PHE A 132 -3.63 -15.42 10.21
C PHE A 132 -2.74 -16.65 10.43
N ALA A 133 -2.81 -17.60 9.50
CA ALA A 133 -1.90 -18.74 9.39
C ALA A 133 -1.58 -19.00 7.92
N GLY A 134 -0.30 -18.94 7.56
CA GLY A 134 0.16 -19.20 6.19
C GLY A 134 1.41 -20.05 6.17
N PHE A 135 1.75 -20.56 4.99
CA PHE A 135 2.96 -21.34 4.80
C PHE A 135 3.67 -21.01 3.49
N LYS A 136 4.97 -21.29 3.46
CA LYS A 136 5.85 -21.23 2.29
C LYS A 136 6.54 -22.58 2.15
N GLN A 137 6.61 -23.09 0.92
CA GLN A 137 7.25 -24.36 0.58
C GLN A 137 8.26 -24.16 -0.55
N THR A 138 9.47 -24.72 -0.39
CA THR A 138 10.53 -24.63 -1.41
C THR A 138 11.52 -25.80 -1.32
N VAL A 139 12.16 -26.16 -2.44
CA VAL A 139 13.32 -27.07 -2.49
C VAL A 139 14.67 -26.34 -2.46
N GLN A 140 14.66 -25.01 -2.48
CA GLN A 140 15.85 -24.15 -2.61
C GLN A 140 16.09 -23.28 -1.36
N ALA A 141 15.54 -23.67 -0.20
CA ALA A 141 15.72 -22.90 1.01
C ALA A 141 17.21 -22.68 1.31
N ASN A 142 17.54 -21.44 1.66
CA ASN A 142 18.87 -21.10 2.14
C ASN A 142 18.77 -20.26 3.43
N PRO A 143 19.82 -20.22 4.27
CA PRO A 143 19.76 -19.54 5.57
C PRO A 143 19.39 -18.06 5.46
N THR A 144 19.84 -17.38 4.41
CA THR A 144 19.57 -15.96 4.18
C THR A 144 18.10 -15.71 3.84
N TRP A 145 17.48 -16.58 3.04
CA TRP A 145 16.06 -16.53 2.74
C TRP A 145 15.23 -16.84 3.99
N LEU A 146 15.54 -17.91 4.71
CA LEU A 146 14.83 -18.29 5.94
C LEU A 146 14.86 -17.15 6.97
N SER A 147 16.03 -16.58 7.21
CA SER A 147 16.18 -15.45 8.14
C SER A 147 15.35 -14.24 7.73
N GLN A 148 15.24 -13.96 6.41
CA GLN A 148 14.40 -12.86 5.91
C GLN A 148 12.91 -13.17 6.06
N GLN A 149 12.47 -14.39 5.75
CA GLN A 149 11.04 -14.74 5.83
C GLN A 149 10.52 -14.82 7.26
N MET A 150 11.42 -15.01 8.23
CA MET A 150 11.12 -15.01 9.66
C MET A 150 11.44 -13.68 10.33
N ASP A 151 11.73 -12.61 9.58
CA ASP A 151 12.15 -11.30 10.11
C ASP A 151 13.28 -11.37 11.14
N ASN A 152 14.17 -12.35 11.00
CA ASN A 152 15.26 -12.68 11.93
C ASN A 152 14.79 -13.05 13.35
N ALA A 153 13.59 -13.63 13.47
CA ALA A 153 13.09 -14.19 14.72
C ALA A 153 14.09 -15.21 15.31
N PRO A 154 14.34 -15.19 16.62
CA PRO A 154 15.26 -16.13 17.26
C PRO A 154 14.60 -17.50 17.41
N LEU A 155 15.41 -18.56 17.32
CA LEU A 155 14.98 -19.91 17.67
C LEU A 155 14.69 -19.97 19.18
N THR A 156 13.45 -20.26 19.55
CA THR A 156 13.00 -20.33 20.95
C THR A 156 12.80 -21.75 21.44
N GLY A 157 12.62 -22.71 20.53
CA GLY A 157 12.51 -24.12 20.89
C GLY A 157 12.09 -24.99 19.72
N THR A 158 11.48 -26.11 20.05
CA THR A 158 10.89 -27.03 19.08
C THR A 158 9.47 -27.40 19.49
N ARG A 159 8.66 -27.78 18.50
CA ARG A 159 7.27 -28.18 18.68
C ARG A 159 7.04 -29.49 17.91
N SER A 160 6.31 -30.41 18.50
CA SER A 160 5.97 -31.68 17.84
C SER A 160 4.51 -31.67 17.42
N VAL A 161 4.27 -31.92 16.12
CA VAL A 161 2.94 -31.99 15.51
C VAL A 161 2.88 -33.28 14.71
N ASP A 162 1.97 -34.18 15.05
CA ASP A 162 1.78 -35.50 14.43
C ASP A 162 3.07 -36.32 14.25
N GLY A 163 3.97 -36.22 15.23
CA GLY A 163 5.25 -36.94 15.25
C GLY A 163 6.37 -36.24 14.47
N THR A 164 6.08 -35.19 13.71
CA THR A 164 7.07 -34.33 13.06
C THR A 164 7.56 -33.27 14.03
N THR A 165 8.87 -33.02 14.05
CA THR A 165 9.48 -31.94 14.84
C THR A 165 9.61 -30.68 13.98
N TRP A 166 9.15 -29.57 14.53
CA TRP A 166 9.21 -28.23 13.94
C TRP A 166 10.07 -27.34 14.82
N ASP A 167 11.01 -26.63 14.21
CA ASP A 167 11.79 -25.59 14.87
C ASP A 167 10.92 -24.35 15.04
N LEU A 168 10.79 -23.89 16.28
CA LEU A 168 9.93 -22.77 16.65
C LEU A 168 10.76 -21.50 16.83
N TYR A 169 10.40 -20.48 16.08
CA TYR A 169 11.01 -19.15 16.13
C TYR A 169 9.95 -18.14 16.57
N GLU A 170 10.22 -17.45 17.67
CA GLU A 170 9.29 -16.48 18.25
C GLU A 170 10.01 -15.16 18.52
N PRO A 171 9.64 -14.07 17.83
CA PRO A 171 10.11 -12.75 18.18
C PRO A 171 9.40 -12.24 19.46
N ALA A 172 9.95 -11.18 20.07
CA ALA A 172 9.30 -10.54 21.21
C ALA A 172 7.96 -9.88 20.84
N ASP A 173 7.88 -9.35 19.62
CA ASP A 173 6.70 -8.75 19.00
C ASP A 173 6.66 -9.18 17.53
N GLY A 174 5.48 -9.50 17.01
CA GLY A 174 5.27 -9.92 15.62
C GLY A 174 4.80 -11.37 15.47
N ASP A 175 4.92 -11.88 14.25
CA ASP A 175 4.44 -13.22 13.90
C ASP A 175 5.41 -14.30 14.39
N ARG A 176 4.85 -15.47 14.69
CA ARG A 176 5.62 -16.67 15.05
C ARG A 176 5.87 -17.51 13.81
N HIS A 177 6.96 -18.26 13.83
CA HIS A 177 7.36 -19.11 12.71
C HIS A 177 7.69 -20.53 13.15
N MET A 178 7.29 -21.49 12.34
CA MET A 178 7.65 -22.90 12.49
C MET A 178 8.30 -23.40 11.21
N VAL A 179 9.47 -24.03 11.32
CA VAL A 179 10.22 -24.53 10.16
C VAL A 179 10.45 -26.04 10.30
N THR A 180 10.27 -26.77 9.21
CA THR A 180 10.68 -28.17 9.12
C THR A 180 11.07 -28.53 7.69
N GLU A 181 11.70 -29.69 7.53
CA GLU A 181 11.95 -30.30 6.22
C GLU A 181 11.10 -31.56 6.08
N LEU A 182 10.27 -31.61 5.04
CA LEU A 182 9.38 -32.72 4.73
C LEU A 182 9.47 -33.05 3.24
N ASP A 183 9.66 -34.33 2.93
CA ASP A 183 9.78 -34.87 1.57
C ASP A 183 10.75 -34.10 0.65
N GLY A 184 11.90 -33.70 1.19
CA GLY A 184 12.92 -32.94 0.45
C GLY A 184 12.55 -31.47 0.18
N THR A 185 11.46 -30.97 0.74
CA THR A 185 11.05 -29.57 0.71
C THR A 185 11.15 -28.95 2.10
N THR A 186 11.59 -27.69 2.18
CA THR A 186 11.51 -26.89 3.40
C THR A 186 10.14 -26.24 3.48
N ILE A 187 9.50 -26.37 4.63
CA ILE A 187 8.21 -25.77 4.92
C ILE A 187 8.38 -24.78 6.07
N LEU A 188 8.00 -23.53 5.81
CA LEU A 188 7.95 -22.45 6.79
C LEU A 188 6.49 -22.06 7.01
N ILE A 189 5.98 -22.23 8.21
CA ILE A 189 4.67 -21.75 8.64
C ILE A 189 4.86 -20.42 9.36
N THR A 190 4.02 -19.44 9.05
CA THR A 190 3.94 -18.14 9.73
C THR A 190 2.54 -17.96 10.28
N GLY A 191 2.43 -17.53 11.54
CA GLY A 191 1.13 -17.25 12.16
C GLY A 191 1.18 -16.02 13.07
N SER A 192 0.13 -15.20 12.99
CA SER A 192 -0.05 -14.02 13.86
C SER A 192 -0.80 -14.34 15.16
N GLY A 193 -1.44 -15.51 15.23
CA GLY A 193 -2.36 -15.91 16.29
C GLY A 193 -1.81 -16.97 17.24
N ASP A 194 -2.72 -17.78 17.77
CA ASP A 194 -2.39 -18.89 18.66
C ASP A 194 -1.57 -19.98 17.94
N LEU A 195 -0.61 -20.58 18.66
CA LEU A 195 0.20 -21.70 18.17
C LEU A 195 -0.66 -22.91 17.78
N ALA A 196 -1.87 -23.04 18.34
CA ALA A 196 -2.82 -24.09 17.95
C ALA A 196 -3.26 -23.99 16.48
N ALA A 197 -3.39 -22.78 15.92
CA ALA A 197 -3.68 -22.61 14.50
C ALA A 197 -2.49 -23.09 13.66
N MET A 198 -1.26 -22.73 14.04
CA MET A 198 -0.06 -23.20 13.35
C MET A 198 0.07 -24.73 13.39
N ASP A 199 -0.27 -25.37 14.53
CA ASP A 199 -0.31 -26.84 14.64
C ASP A 199 -1.34 -27.46 13.71
N THR A 200 -2.53 -26.87 13.64
CA THR A 200 -3.60 -27.34 12.76
C THR A 200 -3.18 -27.28 11.30
N LEU A 201 -2.52 -26.19 10.89
CA LEU A 201 -1.99 -26.05 9.54
C LEU A 201 -0.83 -27.03 9.30
N ALA A 202 0.07 -27.21 10.28
CA ALA A 202 1.18 -28.15 10.19
C ALA A 202 0.71 -29.60 10.03
N ALA A 203 -0.34 -30.00 10.75
CA ALA A 203 -0.99 -31.30 10.61
C ALA A 203 -1.60 -31.48 9.20
N ALA A 204 -2.38 -30.49 8.75
CA ALA A 204 -3.01 -30.54 7.44
C ALA A 204 -2.01 -30.59 6.27
N ILE A 205 -0.85 -29.95 6.43
CA ILE A 205 0.27 -30.02 5.48
C ILE A 205 0.86 -31.44 5.45
N GLN A 206 1.12 -32.03 6.61
CA GLN A 206 1.65 -33.38 6.72
C GLN A 206 0.71 -34.42 6.09
N ASP A 207 -0.60 -34.31 6.37
CA ASP A 207 -1.62 -35.16 5.75
C ASP A 207 -1.64 -35.02 4.22
N SER A 208 -1.56 -33.78 3.71
CA SER A 208 -1.56 -33.54 2.25
C SER A 208 -0.31 -34.11 1.56
N ILE A 209 0.84 -34.08 2.22
CA ILE A 209 2.08 -34.71 1.70
C ILE A 209 1.93 -36.23 1.71
N HIS A 210 1.39 -36.80 2.78
CA HIS A 210 1.17 -38.24 2.87
C HIS A 210 0.23 -38.75 1.77
N ASP A 211 -0.91 -38.08 1.56
CA ASP A 211 -1.84 -38.40 0.47
C ASP A 211 -1.17 -38.32 -0.90
N SER A 212 -0.36 -37.27 -1.14
CA SER A 212 0.35 -37.09 -2.41
C SER A 212 1.37 -38.20 -2.68
N ALA A 213 1.93 -38.80 -1.62
CA ALA A 213 2.88 -39.89 -1.75
C ALA A 213 2.20 -41.25 -2.05
N GLU A 214 0.91 -41.41 -1.73
CA GLU A 214 0.16 -42.64 -2.03
C GLU A 214 -0.36 -42.68 -3.48
N ASP A 215 -0.58 -41.52 -4.10
CA ASP A 215 -1.14 -41.39 -5.46
C ASP A 215 -0.10 -41.50 -6.60
N ASN A 216 1.19 -41.67 -6.29
CA ASN A 216 2.29 -41.68 -7.27
C ASN A 216 3.10 -42.99 -7.28
#